data_AF-A0A351IXI5-F1
#
_entry.id   AF-A0A351IXI5-F1
#
_cell.length_a   1.000
_cell.length_b   1.000
_cell.length_c   1.000
_cell.angle_alpha   90.00
_cell.angle_beta   90.00
_cell.angle_gamma   90.00
#
_symmetry.space_group_name_H-M   'P 1'
#
loop_
_entity.id
_entity.type
_entity.pdbx_description
1 polymer ?
#
loop_
_entity_poly.entity_id
_entity_poly.type
_entity_poly.pdbx_seq_one_letter_code
_entity_poly.pdbx_strand_id
1 'polypeptide(L)'
;MVELQFSDEPRRFYKIVLYGCLHNTAYDAQCEGDRGWYLYQAIKLIDDKEAFEFAIIQKYFRNNWDHWLFVQLTSIKDLRKNADQHHFHGAAMEVEEALASVRQKPKTDILMYLYHHTPCSCCRYRIVQFMHKKEKPPDMVLHECRFDFNKDIRDFTEGIIKSRSIEVVDGRFVYA
;
A
#
# COMPACT_ATOMS: atom_id res chain seq x y z
N MET A 1 24.07 -6.20 -4.79
CA MET A 1 23.92 -7.55 -4.20
C MET A 1 24.71 -8.54 -5.04
N VAL A 2 26.01 -8.28 -5.21
CA VAL A 2 26.90 -9.02 -6.14
C VAL A 2 27.34 -10.34 -5.50
N GLU A 3 27.65 -10.31 -4.21
CA GLU A 3 28.11 -11.50 -3.49
C GLU A 3 27.08 -12.64 -3.48
N LEU A 4 25.78 -12.34 -3.34
CA LEU A 4 24.72 -13.35 -3.42
C LEU A 4 24.59 -13.93 -4.84
N GLN A 5 24.76 -13.11 -5.88
CA GLN A 5 24.63 -13.54 -7.28
C GLN A 5 25.73 -14.52 -7.70
N PHE A 6 26.91 -14.42 -7.10
CA PHE A 6 28.07 -15.26 -7.41
C PHE A 6 28.40 -16.25 -6.28
N SER A 7 27.49 -16.46 -5.34
CA SER A 7 27.72 -17.35 -4.19
C SER A 7 27.32 -18.78 -4.52
N ASP A 8 28.19 -19.74 -4.24
CA ASP A 8 27.88 -21.18 -4.32
C ASP A 8 26.93 -21.64 -3.20
N GLU A 9 26.81 -20.85 -2.13
CA GLU A 9 25.89 -21.11 -1.02
C GLU A 9 24.87 -19.97 -0.77
N PRO A 10 23.91 -19.71 -1.67
CA PRO A 10 22.95 -18.59 -1.54
C PRO A 10 22.17 -18.58 -0.21
N ARG A 11 21.88 -19.77 0.34
CA ARG A 11 21.16 -19.92 1.61
C ARG A 11 21.85 -19.27 2.81
N ARG A 12 23.17 -19.03 2.78
CA ARG A 12 23.87 -18.32 3.88
C ARG A 12 23.33 -16.90 4.09
N PHE A 13 22.77 -16.30 3.05
CA PHE A 13 22.17 -14.97 3.09
C PHE A 13 20.71 -14.96 3.55
N TYR A 14 20.10 -16.12 3.83
CA TYR A 14 18.69 -16.22 4.21
C TYR A 14 18.29 -15.24 5.31
N LYS A 15 19.05 -15.22 6.42
CA LYS A 15 18.73 -14.40 7.58
C LYS A 15 18.79 -12.90 7.27
N ILE A 16 19.78 -12.45 6.51
CA ILE A 16 19.96 -11.02 6.20
C ILE A 16 18.93 -10.56 5.17
N VAL A 17 18.60 -11.39 4.17
CA VAL A 17 17.53 -11.09 3.22
C VAL A 17 16.18 -11.05 3.92
N LEU A 18 15.93 -11.98 4.85
CA LEU A 18 14.67 -12.03 5.60
C LEU A 18 14.55 -10.79 6.48
N TYR A 19 15.63 -10.41 7.17
CA TYR A 19 15.66 -9.18 7.93
C TYR A 19 15.30 -7.97 7.05
N GLY A 20 15.93 -7.85 5.87
CA GLY A 20 15.65 -6.78 4.91
C GLY A 20 14.20 -6.77 4.44
N CYS A 21 13.57 -7.94 4.25
CA CYS A 21 12.15 -8.02 3.87
C CYS A 21 11.22 -7.49 4.96
N LEU A 22 11.56 -7.69 6.24
CA LEU A 22 10.67 -7.41 7.37
C LEU A 22 10.93 -6.04 8.04
N HIS A 23 11.90 -5.27 7.55
CA HIS A 23 12.29 -3.98 8.11
C HIS A 23 12.60 -2.98 6.99
N ASN A 24 12.27 -1.71 7.22
CA ASN A 24 12.76 -0.64 6.38
C ASN A 24 14.27 -0.49 6.65
N THR A 25 15.08 -0.72 5.62
CA THR A 25 16.54 -0.61 5.69
C THR A 25 17.10 0.61 4.95
N ALA A 26 16.23 1.44 4.37
CA ALA A 26 16.62 2.72 3.82
C ALA A 26 16.96 3.69 4.97
N TYR A 27 18.02 4.47 4.80
CA TYR A 27 18.39 5.50 5.77
C TYR A 27 17.42 6.69 5.65
N ASP A 28 17.19 7.12 4.41
CA ASP A 28 16.15 8.07 4.03
C ASP A 28 15.40 7.52 2.80
N ALA A 29 14.27 6.86 3.06
CA ALA A 29 13.45 6.25 2.02
C ALA A 29 12.84 7.28 1.04
N GLN A 30 12.75 8.57 1.41
CA GLN A 30 12.26 9.61 0.52
C GLN A 30 13.25 9.89 -0.62
N CYS A 31 14.55 9.79 -0.34
CA CYS A 31 15.61 9.98 -1.34
C CYS A 31 16.05 8.67 -2.01
N GLU A 32 15.99 7.55 -1.29
CA GLU A 32 16.51 6.26 -1.73
C GLU A 32 15.47 5.34 -2.37
N GLY A 33 14.18 5.57 -2.09
CA GLY A 33 13.09 4.66 -2.45
C GLY A 33 13.02 3.40 -1.58
N ASP A 34 12.09 2.51 -1.90
CA ASP A 34 11.96 1.22 -1.22
C ASP A 34 12.98 0.19 -1.73
N ARG A 35 13.25 -0.85 -0.93
CA ARG A 35 14.22 -1.90 -1.29
C ARG A 35 13.57 -3.14 -1.90
N GLY A 36 12.26 -3.11 -2.17
CA GLY A 36 11.47 -4.27 -2.53
C GLY A 36 11.94 -4.97 -3.80
N TRP A 37 12.37 -4.22 -4.81
CA TRP A 37 12.95 -4.81 -6.02
C TRP A 37 14.23 -5.60 -5.77
N TYR A 38 15.17 -5.03 -5.00
CA TYR A 38 16.41 -5.71 -4.67
C TYR A 38 16.16 -6.95 -3.81
N LEU A 39 15.24 -6.86 -2.85
CA LEU A 39 14.86 -7.97 -1.97
C LEU A 39 14.16 -9.09 -2.73
N TYR A 40 13.29 -8.76 -3.70
CA TYR A 40 12.69 -9.75 -4.58
C TYR A 40 13.73 -10.54 -5.38
N GLN A 41 14.73 -9.85 -5.97
CA GLN A 41 15.82 -10.54 -6.66
C GLN A 41 16.62 -11.44 -5.72
N ALA A 42 16.83 -11.01 -4.47
CA ALA A 42 17.50 -11.81 -3.44
C ALA A 42 16.74 -13.10 -3.12
N ILE A 43 15.41 -13.00 -2.93
CA ILE A 43 14.54 -14.15 -2.66
C ILE A 43 14.62 -15.15 -3.80
N LYS A 44 14.61 -14.68 -5.06
CA LYS A 44 14.76 -15.56 -6.24
C LYS A 44 16.08 -16.34 -6.26
N LEU A 45 17.16 -15.76 -5.74
CA LEU A 45 18.47 -16.42 -5.70
C LEU A 45 18.60 -17.44 -4.55
N ILE A 46 17.84 -17.27 -3.47
CA ILE A 46 17.87 -18.18 -2.31
C ILE A 46 16.97 -19.41 -2.51
N ASP A 47 15.95 -19.29 -3.38
CA ASP A 47 15.02 -20.36 -3.75
C ASP A 47 14.23 -20.96 -2.56
N ASP A 48 13.81 -20.11 -1.62
CA ASP A 48 12.96 -20.47 -0.47
C ASP A 48 11.75 -19.53 -0.36
N LYS A 49 11.09 -19.32 -1.50
CA LYS A 49 10.04 -18.31 -1.68
C LYS A 49 8.91 -18.44 -0.66
N GLU A 50 8.49 -19.65 -0.34
CA GLU A 50 7.35 -19.91 0.56
C GLU A 50 7.63 -19.44 1.99
N ALA A 51 8.84 -19.67 2.51
CA ALA A 51 9.20 -19.23 3.85
C ALA A 51 9.27 -17.71 3.96
N PHE A 52 9.83 -17.02 2.95
CA PHE A 52 9.81 -15.56 2.88
C PHE A 52 8.40 -15.02 2.79
N GLU A 53 7.55 -15.61 1.94
CA GLU A 53 6.16 -15.20 1.78
C GLU A 53 5.38 -15.31 3.08
N PHE A 54 5.48 -16.44 3.77
CA PHE A 54 4.81 -16.64 5.05
C PHE A 54 5.25 -15.56 6.06
N ALA A 55 6.55 -15.31 6.18
CA ALA A 55 7.07 -14.31 7.12
C ALA A 55 6.66 -12.88 6.75
N ILE A 56 6.70 -12.52 5.46
CA ILE A 56 6.24 -11.23 4.93
C ILE A 56 4.77 -11.03 5.22
N ILE A 57 3.93 -12.04 4.93
CA ILE A 57 2.49 -12.01 5.20
C ILE A 57 2.23 -11.86 6.69
N GLN A 58 2.91 -12.62 7.54
CA GLN A 58 2.75 -12.51 9.00
C GLN A 58 3.16 -11.13 9.52
N LYS A 59 4.26 -10.57 9.02
CA LYS A 59 4.73 -9.22 9.39
C LYS A 59 3.78 -8.16 8.87
N TYR A 60 3.23 -8.37 7.69
CA TYR A 60 2.14 -7.58 7.15
C TYR A 60 0.99 -7.61 8.16
N PHE A 61 0.28 -8.71 8.40
CA PHE A 61 -0.90 -8.68 9.27
C PHE A 61 -0.69 -8.26 10.76
N ARG A 62 0.56 -8.11 11.25
CA ARG A 62 0.84 -7.52 12.56
C ARG A 62 0.72 -5.98 12.51
N ASN A 63 -0.32 -5.45 13.16
CA ASN A 63 -0.57 -4.02 13.33
C ASN A 63 0.64 -3.24 13.85
N ASN A 64 0.80 -2.01 13.33
CA ASN A 64 1.88 -1.02 13.57
C ASN A 64 2.96 -0.96 12.49
N TRP A 65 2.58 -0.57 11.26
CA TRP A 65 3.52 -0.40 10.16
C TRP A 65 4.14 1.00 10.11
N ASP A 66 5.43 1.02 9.79
CA ASP A 66 6.07 2.16 9.16
C ASP A 66 5.58 2.28 7.70
N HIS A 67 5.37 3.50 7.21
CA HIS A 67 4.88 3.76 5.85
C HIS A 67 5.77 3.11 4.80
N TRP A 68 7.08 3.28 4.94
CA TRP A 68 8.05 2.78 3.98
C TRP A 68 8.25 1.27 4.06
N LEU A 69 8.12 0.69 5.26
CA LEU A 69 8.02 -0.77 5.39
C LEU A 69 6.77 -1.30 4.68
N PHE A 70 5.62 -0.62 4.77
CA PHE A 70 4.42 -0.99 4.04
C PHE A 70 4.62 -0.93 2.52
N VAL A 71 5.18 0.18 2.01
CA VAL A 71 5.53 0.33 0.59
C VAL A 71 6.44 -0.83 0.16
N GLN A 72 7.54 -1.08 0.87
CA GLN A 72 8.46 -2.17 0.56
C GLN A 72 7.78 -3.55 0.53
N LEU A 73 6.95 -3.88 1.53
CA LEU A 73 6.24 -5.17 1.58
C LEU A 73 5.26 -5.30 0.40
N THR A 74 4.60 -4.22 0.00
CA THR A 74 3.73 -4.20 -1.19
C THR A 74 4.54 -4.37 -2.48
N SER A 75 5.66 -3.65 -2.63
CA SER A 75 6.58 -3.76 -3.77
C SER A 75 7.13 -5.19 -3.94
N ILE A 76 7.51 -5.87 -2.85
CA ILE A 76 7.96 -7.28 -2.90
C ILE A 76 6.84 -8.20 -3.38
N LYS A 77 5.60 -7.99 -2.91
CA LYS A 77 4.43 -8.77 -3.36
C LYS A 77 4.08 -8.51 -4.83
N ASP A 78 4.17 -7.25 -5.30
CA ASP A 78 3.81 -6.86 -6.67
C ASP A 78 4.76 -7.45 -7.72
N LEU A 79 6.07 -7.51 -7.40
CA LEU A 79 7.09 -8.09 -8.29
C LEU A 79 6.98 -9.61 -8.46
N ARG A 80 6.23 -10.29 -7.59
CA ARG A 80 5.96 -11.73 -7.70
C ARG A 80 5.16 -12.12 -8.94
N LYS A 81 4.39 -11.18 -9.55
CA LYS A 81 3.32 -11.55 -10.49
C LYS A 81 3.37 -10.94 -11.89
N ASN A 82 4.42 -10.22 -12.32
CA ASN A 82 4.47 -9.54 -13.64
C ASN A 82 3.19 -8.72 -13.88
N ALA A 83 3.15 -7.54 -13.27
CA ALA A 83 1.96 -6.71 -13.09
C ALA A 83 1.19 -6.38 -14.39
N ASP A 84 0.00 -6.96 -14.52
CA ASP A 84 -1.13 -6.29 -15.16
C ASP A 84 -1.86 -5.43 -14.10
N GLN A 85 -2.75 -4.55 -14.54
CA GLN A 85 -3.55 -3.68 -13.66
C GLN A 85 -4.52 -4.47 -12.75
N HIS A 86 -4.71 -5.77 -12.97
CA HIS A 86 -5.59 -6.63 -12.16
C HIS A 86 -4.89 -7.20 -10.92
N HIS A 87 -3.54 -7.22 -10.87
CA HIS A 87 -2.83 -7.76 -9.71
C HIS A 87 -2.81 -6.81 -8.50
N PHE A 88 -2.70 -5.50 -8.72
CA PHE A 88 -2.79 -4.52 -7.62
C PHE A 88 -4.18 -4.53 -6.97
N HIS A 89 -5.23 -4.91 -7.73
CA HIS A 89 -6.57 -5.14 -7.19
C HIS A 89 -6.55 -6.20 -6.06
N GLY A 90 -5.91 -7.35 -6.29
CA GLY A 90 -5.86 -8.43 -5.30
C GLY A 90 -5.09 -8.02 -4.04
N ALA A 91 -3.91 -7.41 -4.22
CA ALA A 91 -3.10 -6.96 -3.09
C ALA A 91 -3.82 -5.86 -2.28
N ALA A 92 -4.35 -4.82 -2.94
CA ALA A 92 -5.09 -3.73 -2.31
C ALA A 92 -6.31 -4.24 -1.50
N MET A 93 -7.04 -5.21 -2.04
CA MET A 93 -8.19 -5.84 -1.36
C MET A 93 -7.76 -6.65 -0.13
N GLU A 94 -6.66 -7.43 -0.21
CA GLU A 94 -6.09 -8.11 0.96
C GLU A 94 -5.70 -7.11 2.06
N VAL A 95 -5.15 -5.94 1.68
CA VAL A 95 -4.84 -4.87 2.64
C VAL A 95 -6.11 -4.30 3.25
N GLU A 96 -7.12 -4.01 2.43
CA GLU A 96 -8.40 -3.49 2.91
C GLU A 96 -9.04 -4.44 3.91
N GLU A 97 -9.08 -5.74 3.60
CA GLU A 97 -9.62 -6.77 4.50
C GLU A 97 -8.81 -6.89 5.79
N ALA A 98 -7.47 -6.88 5.68
CA ALA A 98 -6.57 -6.83 6.83
C ALA A 98 -6.91 -5.63 7.73
N LEU A 99 -6.97 -4.43 7.14
CA LEU A 99 -7.21 -3.17 7.83
C LEU A 99 -8.64 -3.10 8.40
N ALA A 100 -9.62 -3.74 7.75
CA ALA A 100 -10.99 -3.84 8.23
C ALA A 100 -11.09 -4.71 9.49
N SER A 101 -10.33 -5.80 9.53
CA SER A 101 -10.32 -6.77 10.64
C SER A 101 -9.64 -6.23 11.91
N VAL A 102 -8.85 -5.17 11.81
CA VAL A 102 -8.08 -4.63 12.94
C VAL A 102 -8.79 -3.46 13.63
N ARG A 103 -8.64 -3.41 14.95
CA ARG A 103 -9.19 -2.33 15.79
C ARG A 103 -8.40 -1.02 15.65
N GLN A 104 -7.10 -1.12 15.35
CA GLN A 104 -6.24 0.05 15.22
C GLN A 104 -6.56 0.79 13.91
N LYS A 105 -6.55 2.13 13.96
CA LYS A 105 -6.68 2.94 12.75
C LYS A 105 -5.40 2.81 11.91
N PRO A 106 -5.48 2.48 10.62
CA PRO A 106 -4.34 2.56 9.72
C PRO A 106 -3.87 4.00 9.66
N LYS A 107 -2.57 4.23 9.47
CA LYS A 107 -2.07 5.57 9.21
C LYS A 107 -2.62 6.11 7.88
N THR A 108 -2.92 7.40 7.83
CA THR A 108 -3.48 8.06 6.65
C THR A 108 -2.58 7.92 5.42
N ASP A 109 -1.25 7.92 5.59
CA ASP A 109 -0.26 7.74 4.53
C ASP A 109 -0.38 6.39 3.79
N ILE A 110 -0.71 5.30 4.50
CA ILE A 110 -0.97 3.97 3.95
C ILE A 110 -2.24 4.00 3.10
N LEU A 111 -3.31 4.63 3.59
CA LEU A 111 -4.56 4.74 2.84
C LEU A 111 -4.39 5.61 1.59
N MET A 112 -3.62 6.69 1.69
CA MET A 112 -3.27 7.54 0.57
C MET A 112 -2.45 6.79 -0.49
N TYR A 113 -1.46 6.00 -0.06
CA TYR A 113 -0.69 5.15 -0.96
C TYR A 113 -1.59 4.18 -1.72
N LEU A 114 -2.46 3.45 -1.00
CA LEU A 114 -3.42 2.53 -1.61
C LEU A 114 -4.29 3.24 -2.64
N TYR A 115 -4.84 4.41 -2.29
CA TYR A 115 -5.71 5.20 -3.16
C TYR A 115 -4.99 5.67 -4.45
N HIS A 116 -3.72 6.08 -4.36
CA HIS A 116 -2.95 6.56 -5.53
C HIS A 116 -2.51 5.44 -6.47
N HIS A 117 -2.24 4.26 -5.91
CA HIS A 117 -1.67 3.15 -6.67
C HIS A 117 -2.72 2.14 -7.14
N THR A 118 -4.00 2.28 -6.76
CA THR A 118 -5.07 1.45 -7.32
C THR A 118 -5.51 1.98 -8.69
N PRO A 119 -5.40 1.18 -9.77
CA PRO A 119 -5.76 1.63 -11.11
C PRO A 119 -7.27 1.67 -11.36
N CYS A 120 -8.08 1.02 -10.50
CA CYS A 120 -9.49 0.78 -10.74
C CYS A 120 -10.41 1.71 -9.92
N SER A 121 -11.41 2.34 -10.55
CA SER A 121 -12.38 3.23 -9.87
C SER A 121 -13.23 2.52 -8.80
N CYS A 122 -13.51 1.22 -8.95
CA CYS A 122 -14.19 0.44 -7.91
C CYS A 122 -13.33 0.26 -6.65
N CYS A 123 -12.01 0.18 -6.82
CA CYS A 123 -11.04 0.00 -5.76
C CYS A 123 -10.84 1.30 -4.98
N ARG A 124 -10.68 2.42 -5.72
CA ARG A 124 -10.66 3.76 -5.15
C ARG A 124 -11.91 4.02 -4.31
N TYR A 125 -13.08 3.62 -4.81
CA TYR A 125 -14.33 3.73 -4.06
C TYR A 125 -14.26 3.01 -2.71
N ARG A 126 -13.85 1.75 -2.68
CA ARG A 126 -13.72 0.96 -1.45
C ARG A 126 -12.73 1.59 -0.46
N ILE A 127 -11.58 2.05 -0.94
CA ILE A 127 -10.58 2.75 -0.12
C ILE A 127 -11.16 4.04 0.47
N VAL A 128 -11.91 4.82 -0.31
CA VAL A 128 -12.56 6.05 0.17
C VAL A 128 -13.66 5.75 1.20
N GLN A 129 -14.44 4.68 1.01
CA GLN A 129 -15.39 4.19 2.01
C GLN A 129 -14.67 3.78 3.29
N PHE A 130 -13.53 3.09 3.15
CA PHE A 130 -12.72 2.65 4.27
C PHE A 130 -12.10 3.82 5.04
N MET A 131 -11.52 4.79 4.32
CA MET A 131 -11.08 6.07 4.87
C MET A 131 -12.21 6.73 5.64
N HIS A 132 -13.42 6.83 5.08
CA HIS A 132 -14.56 7.45 5.77
C HIS A 132 -14.98 6.73 7.05
N LYS A 133 -14.91 5.38 7.07
CA LYS A 133 -15.30 4.58 8.23
C LYS A 133 -14.28 4.65 9.38
N LYS A 134 -12.99 4.73 9.07
CA LYS A 134 -11.91 4.64 10.07
C LYS A 134 -11.26 5.99 10.37
N GLU A 135 -11.27 6.90 9.41
CA GLU A 135 -10.60 8.21 9.42
C GLU A 135 -11.45 9.31 8.76
N LYS A 136 -10.85 10.49 8.54
CA LYS A 136 -11.44 11.58 7.75
C LYS A 136 -10.74 11.57 6.38
N PRO A 137 -11.42 11.19 5.27
CA PRO A 137 -10.85 11.33 3.93
C PRO A 137 -10.31 12.74 3.73
N PRO A 138 -9.05 12.90 3.26
CA PRO A 138 -8.49 14.20 2.94
C PRO A 138 -9.28 14.90 1.86
N ASP A 139 -9.34 16.23 1.91
CA ASP A 139 -10.18 16.98 0.97
C ASP A 139 -9.71 16.78 -0.47
N MET A 140 -8.40 16.73 -0.73
CA MET A 140 -7.85 16.45 -2.07
C MET A 140 -8.40 15.14 -2.65
N VAL A 141 -8.50 14.08 -1.85
CA VAL A 141 -9.10 12.80 -2.27
C VAL A 141 -10.58 13.01 -2.63
N LEU A 142 -11.32 13.74 -1.78
CA LEU A 142 -12.71 14.07 -2.08
C LEU A 142 -12.82 14.89 -3.37
N HIS A 143 -11.87 15.77 -3.68
CA HIS A 143 -11.92 16.59 -4.91
C HIS A 143 -11.84 15.72 -6.14
N GLU A 144 -10.81 14.89 -6.20
CA GLU A 144 -10.56 14.00 -7.32
C GLU A 144 -11.73 13.04 -7.54
N CYS A 145 -12.29 12.51 -6.45
CA CYS A 145 -13.41 11.59 -6.50
C CYS A 145 -14.68 12.19 -7.13
N ARG A 146 -14.85 13.52 -7.15
CA ARG A 146 -15.98 14.18 -7.84
C ARG A 146 -15.90 14.06 -9.35
N PHE A 147 -14.71 13.84 -9.88
CA PHE A 147 -14.44 13.70 -11.30
C PHE A 147 -14.13 12.24 -11.71
N ASP A 148 -14.25 11.30 -10.78
CA ASP A 148 -14.02 9.88 -11.06
C ASP A 148 -15.05 9.36 -12.07
N PHE A 149 -14.65 8.42 -12.93
CA PHE A 149 -15.53 7.78 -13.91
C PHE A 149 -16.67 6.98 -13.26
N ASN A 150 -16.45 6.38 -12.09
CA ASN A 150 -17.46 5.62 -11.36
C ASN A 150 -18.49 6.57 -10.70
N LYS A 151 -19.79 6.31 -10.92
CA LYS A 151 -20.85 7.14 -10.34
C LYS A 151 -20.98 6.97 -8.83
N ASP A 152 -20.77 5.75 -8.32
CA ASP A 152 -20.99 5.44 -6.91
C ASP A 152 -20.03 6.22 -6.00
N ILE A 153 -18.76 6.34 -6.42
CA ILE A 153 -17.77 7.12 -5.68
C ILE A 153 -18.09 8.62 -5.73
N ARG A 154 -18.60 9.14 -6.85
CA ARG A 154 -19.05 10.54 -6.95
C ARG A 154 -20.20 10.81 -6.00
N ASP A 155 -21.25 9.99 -6.05
CA ASP A 155 -22.43 10.13 -5.20
C ASP A 155 -22.07 10.06 -3.71
N PHE A 156 -21.22 9.09 -3.34
CA PHE A 156 -20.74 8.92 -1.96
C PHE A 156 -19.94 10.14 -1.49
N THR A 157 -19.04 10.62 -2.33
CA THR A 157 -18.18 11.79 -2.05
C THR A 157 -19.01 13.07 -1.87
N GLU A 158 -20.00 13.31 -2.74
CA GLU A 158 -20.91 14.44 -2.62
C GLU A 158 -21.71 14.39 -1.31
N GLY A 159 -22.13 13.19 -0.87
CA GLY A 159 -22.75 13.00 0.44
C GLY A 159 -21.84 13.44 1.58
N ILE A 160 -20.56 13.07 1.54
CA ILE A 160 -19.56 13.48 2.54
C ILE A 160 -19.35 14.99 2.53
N ILE A 161 -19.14 15.60 1.36
CA ILE A 161 -18.90 17.05 1.22
C ILE A 161 -20.06 17.84 1.83
N LYS A 162 -21.30 17.48 1.47
CA LYS A 162 -22.52 18.10 2.02
C LYS A 162 -22.61 17.96 3.54
N SER A 163 -22.31 16.77 4.07
CA SER A 163 -22.35 16.52 5.52
C SER A 163 -21.31 17.32 6.32
N ARG A 164 -20.23 17.77 5.66
CA ARG A 164 -19.13 18.50 6.29
C ARG A 164 -19.22 20.02 6.13
N SER A 165 -20.27 20.53 5.50
CA SER A 165 -20.40 21.94 5.13
C SER A 165 -19.17 22.49 4.40
N ILE A 166 -18.54 21.64 3.58
CA ILE A 166 -17.37 22.06 2.79
C ILE A 166 -17.91 22.75 1.54
N GLU A 167 -17.71 24.05 1.45
CA GLU A 167 -17.98 24.82 0.24
C GLU A 167 -16.82 24.65 -0.75
N VAL A 168 -17.14 24.53 -2.04
CA VAL A 168 -16.14 24.50 -3.10
C VAL A 168 -16.20 25.83 -3.84
N VAL A 169 -15.23 26.70 -3.60
CA VAL A 169 -15.10 28.01 -4.26
C VAL A 169 -13.90 27.94 -5.20
N ASP A 170 -14.11 28.15 -6.50
CA ASP A 170 -13.08 28.11 -7.54
C ASP A 170 -12.18 26.86 -7.51
N GLY A 171 -12.79 25.70 -7.24
CA GLY A 171 -12.08 24.41 -7.16
C GLY A 171 -11.30 24.19 -5.87
N ARG A 172 -11.37 25.09 -4.89
CA ARG A 172 -10.74 24.93 -3.56
C ARG A 172 -11.79 24.68 -2.49
N PHE A 173 -11.43 23.87 -1.50
CA PHE A 173 -12.29 23.61 -0.36
C PHE A 173 -12.19 24.75 0.65
N VAL A 174 -13.35 25.27 1.03
CA VAL A 174 -13.54 26.29 2.03
C VAL A 174 -14.46 25.70 3.09
N TYR A 175 -14.07 25.80 4.36
CA TYR A 175 -14.89 25.31 5.45
C TYR A 175 -15.82 26.43 5.89
N ALA A 176 -17.13 26.17 5.92
CA ALA A 176 -18.11 27.05 6.53
C ALA A 176 -18.06 26.99 8.07
#